data_AF-A0AAV2LFL3-F1
#
_entry.id   AF-A0AAV2LFL3-F1
#
_cell.length_a   1.000
_cell.length_b   1.000
_cell.length_c   1.000
_cell.angle_alpha   90.00
_cell.angle_beta   90.00
_cell.angle_gamma   90.00
#
_symmetry.space_group_name_H-M   'P 1'
#
loop_
_entity.id
_entity.type
_entity.pdbx_description
1 polymer ?
#
loop_
_entity_poly.entity_id
_entity_poly.type
_entity_poly.pdbx_seq_one_letter_code
_entity_poly.pdbx_strand_id
1 'polypeptide(L)'
;MASTIGADALNRLFIVYPGAKTYFSHLDISPRSAQLRSHGEKIVLAIAGAAQDISQLMVTLAPLQTLHAYQLRIDPSKFKDDFTEVAHAAMDKYLSAFTAVLAEKYR
;
A
#
# COMPACT_ATOMS: atom_id res chain seq x y z
N MET A 1 4.68 8.43 -6.24
CA MET A 1 3.45 8.13 -5.47
C MET A 1 3.78 7.41 -4.17
N ALA A 2 4.51 6.29 -4.21
CA ALA A 2 4.92 5.54 -3.01
C ALA A 2 5.66 6.40 -1.97
N SER A 3 6.66 7.17 -2.38
CA SER A 3 7.43 8.06 -1.49
C SER A 3 6.59 9.12 -0.77
N THR A 4 5.58 9.69 -1.44
CA THR A 4 4.66 10.67 -0.83
C THR A 4 3.71 10.00 0.15
N ILE A 5 3.10 8.87 -0.24
CA ILE A 5 2.16 8.12 0.62
C ILE A 5 2.86 7.62 1.89
N GLY A 6 4.04 7.01 1.73
CA GLY A 6 4.82 6.49 2.86
C GLY A 6 5.29 7.60 3.81
N ALA A 7 5.76 8.73 3.27
CA ALA A 7 6.14 9.88 4.09
C ALA A 7 4.94 10.49 4.84
N ASP A 8 3.77 10.61 4.19
CA ASP A 8 2.56 11.12 4.85
C ASP A 8 2.09 10.17 5.97
N ALA A 9 2.11 8.86 5.71
CA ALA A 9 1.78 7.85 6.72
C ALA A 9 2.72 7.91 7.93
N LEU A 10 4.03 8.08 7.72
CA LEU A 10 5.00 8.24 8.80
C LEU A 10 4.81 9.56 9.56
N ASN A 11 4.51 10.66 8.87
CA ASN A 11 4.20 11.93 9.54
C ASN A 11 2.94 11.82 10.42
N ARG A 12 1.89 11.15 9.92
CA ARG A 12 0.68 10.86 10.71
C ARG A 12 1.01 9.97 11.91
N LEU A 13 1.82 8.94 11.73
CA LEU A 13 2.32 8.10 12.84
C LEU A 13 3.02 8.94 13.91
N PHE A 14 3.89 9.87 13.53
CA PHE A 14 4.63 10.71 14.47
C PHE A 14 3.76 11.75 15.20
N ILE A 15 2.64 12.14 14.61
CA ILE A 15 1.66 13.03 15.23
C ILE A 15 0.78 12.25 16.21
N VAL A 16 0.23 11.12 15.78
CA VAL A 16 -0.71 10.30 16.57
C VAL A 16 0.01 9.53 17.68
N TYR A 17 1.23 9.05 17.40
CA TYR A 17 2.06 8.27 18.33
C TYR A 17 3.48 8.86 18.42
N PRO A 18 3.68 9.97 19.14
CA PRO A 18 4.97 10.67 19.19
C PRO A 18 6.15 9.80 19.68
N GLY A 19 5.88 8.80 20.51
CA GLY A 19 6.89 7.84 20.98
C GLY A 19 7.57 7.07 19.85
N ALA A 20 6.92 6.89 18.69
CA ALA A 20 7.50 6.21 17.55
C ALA A 20 8.77 6.92 17.01
N LYS A 21 8.92 8.23 17.26
CA LYS A 21 10.09 9.02 16.82
C LYS A 21 11.41 8.48 17.38
N THR A 22 11.41 7.78 18.52
CA THR A 22 12.64 7.23 19.12
C THR A 22 13.31 6.19 18.23
N TYR A 23 12.54 5.46 17.42
CA TYR A 23 13.08 4.47 16.46
C TYR A 23 13.75 5.13 15.24
N PHE A 24 13.54 6.43 15.02
CA PHE A 24 14.00 7.18 13.84
C PHE A 24 14.99 8.31 14.18
N SER A 25 15.64 8.26 15.35
CA SER A 25 16.61 9.29 15.79
C SER A 25 17.80 9.49 14.84
N HIS A 26 18.07 8.52 13.97
CA HIS A 26 19.12 8.55 12.96
C HIS A 26 18.67 9.17 11.63
N LEU A 27 17.39 9.52 11.48
CA LEU A 27 16.84 10.16 10.28
C LEU A 27 16.41 11.59 10.57
N ASP A 28 16.55 12.45 9.57
CA ASP A 28 15.82 13.70 9.50
C ASP A 28 14.33 13.40 9.26
N ILE A 29 13.54 13.58 10.32
CA ILE A 29 12.09 13.39 10.33
C ILE A 29 11.31 14.70 10.13
N SER A 30 11.98 15.77 9.69
CA SER A 30 11.27 17.02 9.36
C SER A 30 10.29 16.81 8.20
N PRO A 31 9.19 17.58 8.16
CA PRO A 31 8.25 17.52 7.04
C PRO A 31 8.97 17.68 5.71
N ARG A 32 8.69 16.79 4.76
CA ARG A 32 9.27 16.78 3.40
C ARG A 32 10.76 16.37 3.32
N SER A 33 11.38 15.91 4.41
CA SER A 33 12.75 15.39 4.38
C SER A 33 12.93 14.32 3.31
N ALA A 34 14.06 14.39 2.60
CA ALA A 34 14.44 13.38 1.61
C ALA A 34 14.64 12.01 2.26
N GLN A 35 15.17 11.96 3.48
CA GLN A 35 15.39 10.72 4.22
C GLN A 35 14.06 10.06 4.60
N LEU A 36 13.12 10.85 5.12
CA LEU A 36 11.78 10.36 5.46
C LEU A 36 11.01 9.85 4.23
N ARG A 37 11.12 10.54 3.10
CA ARG A 37 10.53 10.10 1.82
C ARG A 37 11.14 8.80 1.32
N SER A 38 12.47 8.69 1.34
CA SER A 38 13.16 7.47 0.92
C SER A 38 12.80 6.28 1.82
N HIS A 39 12.70 6.51 3.13
CA HIS A 39 12.29 5.46 4.07
C HIS A 39 10.83 5.04 3.86
N GLY A 40 9.92 6.02 3.75
CA GLY A 40 8.50 5.76 3.45
C GLY A 40 8.28 5.03 2.12
N GLU A 41 9.07 5.36 1.10
CA GLU A 41 9.05 4.66 -0.19
C GLU A 41 9.39 3.18 -0.03
N LYS A 42 10.44 2.85 0.72
CA LYS A 42 10.83 1.45 0.98
C LYS A 42 9.70 0.66 1.64
N ILE A 43 9.01 1.26 2.61
CA ILE A 43 7.87 0.63 3.30
C ILE A 43 6.74 0.36 2.30
N VAL A 44 6.31 1.36 1.53
CA VAL A 44 5.20 1.21 0.58
C VAL A 44 5.55 0.22 -0.54
N LEU A 45 6.81 0.20 -1.00
CA LEU A 45 7.26 -0.78 -2.00
C LEU A 45 7.32 -2.20 -1.42
N ALA A 46 7.69 -2.38 -0.15
CA ALA A 46 7.65 -3.70 0.49
C ALA A 46 6.21 -4.22 0.62
N ILE A 47 5.27 -3.35 1.02
CA ILE A 47 3.82 -3.65 1.06
C ILE A 47 3.32 -3.99 -0.36
N ALA A 48 3.63 -3.18 -1.36
CA ALA A 48 3.20 -3.44 -2.73
C ALA A 48 3.81 -4.74 -3.30
N GLY A 49 5.09 -5.00 -3.03
CA GLY A 49 5.79 -6.19 -3.48
C GLY A 49 5.21 -7.46 -2.86
N ALA A 50 4.85 -7.44 -1.58
CA ALA A 50 4.17 -8.57 -0.94
C ALA A 50 2.74 -8.79 -1.47
N ALA A 51 2.13 -7.79 -2.11
CA ALA A 51 0.82 -7.93 -2.79
C ALA A 51 0.95 -8.38 -4.25
N GLN A 52 2.15 -8.38 -4.84
CA GLN A 52 2.37 -8.69 -6.25
C GLN A 52 2.30 -10.18 -6.60
N ASP A 53 2.21 -11.10 -5.63
CA ASP A 53 1.94 -12.50 -5.93
C ASP A 53 0.44 -12.76 -6.15
N ILE A 54 0.01 -12.19 -7.28
CA ILE A 54 -1.31 -12.14 -7.91
C ILE A 54 -1.32 -13.09 -9.13
N SER A 55 -0.41 -14.08 -9.12
CA SER A 55 0.44 -14.55 -10.22
C SER A 55 -0.20 -15.13 -11.49
N GLN A 56 -1.52 -15.09 -11.66
CA GLN A 56 -2.19 -15.52 -12.91
C GLN A 56 -3.23 -14.54 -13.45
N LEU A 57 -3.43 -13.38 -12.82
CA LEU A 57 -4.56 -12.49 -13.12
C LEU A 57 -4.68 -12.08 -14.60
N MET A 58 -3.57 -11.75 -15.27
CA MET A 58 -3.58 -11.34 -16.69
C MET A 58 -4.01 -12.47 -17.62
N VAL A 59 -3.59 -13.70 -17.31
CA VAL A 59 -3.99 -14.89 -18.08
C VAL A 59 -5.45 -15.23 -17.77
N THR A 60 -5.89 -15.14 -16.51
CA THR A 60 -7.26 -15.45 -16.08
C THR A 60 -8.29 -14.43 -16.60
N LEU A 61 -7.93 -13.14 -16.69
CA LEU A 61 -8.88 -12.06 -16.98
C LEU A 61 -8.95 -11.67 -18.47
N ALA A 62 -8.11 -12.24 -19.34
CA ALA A 62 -8.08 -11.90 -20.77
C ALA A 62 -9.43 -12.09 -21.52
N PRO A 63 -10.22 -13.17 -21.30
CA PRO A 63 -11.54 -13.29 -21.93
C PRO A 63 -12.54 -12.25 -21.42
N LEU A 64 -12.45 -11.89 -20.13
CA LEU A 64 -13.33 -10.93 -19.49
C LEU A 64 -13.02 -9.49 -19.94
N GLN A 65 -11.74 -9.17 -20.15
CA GLN A 65 -11.31 -7.91 -20.79
C GLN A 65 -11.91 -7.78 -22.19
N THR A 66 -11.89 -8.87 -22.97
CA THR A 66 -12.45 -8.88 -24.32
C THR A 66 -13.97 -8.66 -24.32
N LEU A 67 -14.70 -9.34 -23.43
CA LEU A 67 -16.15 -9.16 -23.25
C LEU A 67 -16.51 -7.71 -22.89
N HIS A 68 -15.81 -7.13 -21.91
CA HIS A 68 -16.08 -5.77 -21.43
C HIS A 68 -15.73 -4.70 -22.46
N ALA A 69 -14.64 -4.86 -23.19
CA ALA A 69 -14.20 -3.90 -24.19
C ALA A 69 -15.09 -3.91 -25.44
N TYR A 70 -15.48 -5.09 -25.93
CA TYR A 70 -16.03 -5.20 -27.28
C TYR A 70 -17.54 -5.47 -27.35
N GLN A 71 -18.09 -6.29 -26.44
CA GLN A 71 -19.52 -6.61 -26.44
C GLN A 71 -20.31 -5.68 -25.51
N LEU A 72 -19.80 -5.46 -24.29
CA LEU A 72 -20.49 -4.63 -23.30
C LEU A 72 -20.15 -3.14 -23.40
N ARG A 73 -18.95 -2.82 -23.94
CA ARG A 73 -18.45 -1.44 -24.15
C ARG A 73 -18.52 -0.57 -22.88
N ILE A 74 -18.23 -1.17 -21.73
CA ILE A 74 -18.23 -0.45 -20.45
C ILE A 74 -17.06 0.54 -20.45
N ASP A 75 -17.37 1.80 -20.13
CA ASP A 75 -16.37 2.85 -20.00
C ASP A 75 -15.42 2.54 -18.82
N PRO A 76 -14.10 2.45 -19.03
CA PRO A 76 -13.13 2.18 -17.97
C PRO A 76 -13.22 3.14 -16.77
N SER A 77 -13.79 4.33 -16.94
CA SER A 77 -14.02 5.30 -15.86
C SER A 77 -15.06 4.86 -14.82
N LYS A 78 -15.84 3.80 -15.07
CA LYS A 78 -16.83 3.23 -14.13
C LYS A 78 -16.24 2.20 -13.15
N PHE A 79 -14.96 1.88 -13.23
CA PHE A 79 -14.28 0.95 -12.31
C PHE A 79 -13.66 1.63 -11.09
N LYS A 80 -14.17 2.79 -10.67
CA LYS A 80 -13.60 3.55 -9.56
C LYS A 80 -14.65 3.91 -8.51
N ASP A 81 -14.50 3.26 -7.36
CA ASP A 81 -14.69 3.85 -6.03
C ASP A 81 -13.56 3.31 -5.15
N ASP A 82 -12.45 4.07 -5.09
CA ASP A 82 -11.12 3.55 -4.75
C ASP A 82 -10.87 3.32 -3.23
N PHE A 83 -11.91 3.36 -2.39
CA PHE A 83 -11.84 2.96 -0.97
C PHE A 83 -13.22 2.61 -0.38
N THR A 84 -13.91 1.63 -0.96
CA THR A 84 -15.16 1.08 -0.40
C THR A 84 -14.93 0.42 0.97
N GLU A 85 -15.99 0.12 1.74
CA GLU A 85 -15.85 -0.62 3.00
C GLU A 85 -15.16 -1.99 2.80
N VAL A 86 -15.37 -2.62 1.64
CA VAL A 86 -14.73 -3.89 1.27
C VAL A 86 -13.24 -3.68 0.99
N ALA A 87 -12.87 -2.63 0.25
CA ALA A 87 -11.48 -2.31 -0.03
C ALA A 87 -10.71 -1.95 1.26
N HIS A 88 -11.36 -1.21 2.17
CA HIS A 88 -10.81 -0.91 3.49
C HIS A 88 -10.57 -2.17 4.31
N ALA A 89 -11.58 -3.04 4.45
CA ALA A 89 -11.45 -4.29 5.20
C ALA A 89 -10.41 -5.25 4.60
N ALA A 90 -10.29 -5.30 3.27
CA ALA A 90 -9.26 -6.09 2.60
C ALA A 90 -7.85 -5.55 2.88
N MET A 91 -7.66 -4.23 2.81
CA MET A 91 -6.39 -3.58 3.12
C MET A 91 -5.99 -3.82 4.59
N ASP A 92 -6.93 -3.69 5.52
CA ASP A 92 -6.68 -3.91 6.95
C ASP A 92 -6.23 -5.35 7.26
N LYS A 93 -6.93 -6.35 6.72
CA LYS A 93 -6.56 -7.76 6.85
C LYS A 93 -5.19 -8.04 6.26
N TYR A 94 -4.91 -7.47 5.09
CA TYR A 94 -3.64 -7.63 4.42
C TYR A 94 -2.48 -7.05 5.24
N LEU A 95 -2.62 -5.82 5.75
CA LEU A 95 -1.61 -5.19 6.60
C LEU A 95 -1.42 -5.93 7.94
N SER A 96 -2.50 -6.49 8.50
CA SER A 96 -2.41 -7.35 9.70
C SER A 96 -1.60 -8.63 9.43
N ALA A 97 -1.83 -9.29 8.30
CA ALA A 97 -1.03 -10.46 7.90
C ALA A 97 0.43 -10.08 7.62
N PHE A 98 0.66 -8.98 6.91
CA PHE A 98 2.00 -8.46 6.62
C PHE A 98 2.79 -8.19 7.91
N THR A 99 2.18 -7.54 8.90
CA THR A 99 2.83 -7.28 10.19
C THR A 99 3.05 -8.56 11.01
N ALA A 100 2.14 -9.53 10.96
CA ALA A 100 2.33 -10.83 11.59
C ALA A 100 3.55 -11.58 11.02
N VAL A 101 3.75 -11.54 9.70
CA VAL A 101 4.94 -12.10 9.04
C VAL A 101 6.22 -11.39 9.50
N LEU A 102 6.21 -10.05 9.58
CA LEU A 102 7.35 -9.29 10.11
C LEU A 102 7.67 -9.63 11.57
N ALA A 103 6.66 -9.99 12.36
CA ALA A 103 6.81 -10.34 13.77
C ALA A 103 7.21 -11.81 14.01
N GLU A 104 7.18 -12.67 12.99
CA GLU A 104 7.32 -14.12 13.14
C GLU A 104 8.63 -14.54 13.82
N LYS A 105 9.73 -13.82 13.58
CA LYS A 105 11.07 -14.13 14.10
C LYS A 105 11.36 -13.54 15.49
N TYR A 106 10.41 -12.84 16.11
CA TYR A 106 10.57 -12.27 17.45
C TYR A 106 10.23 -13.27 18.58
N ARG A 107 10.13 -14.56 18.26
CA ARG A 107 9.86 -15.67 19.19
C ARG A 107 10.96 -16.70 19.11
#